data_AF-A0A2V8UHQ5-F1
#
_entry.id   AF-A0A2V8UHQ5-F1
#
_cell.length_a   1.000
_cell.length_b   1.000
_cell.length_c   1.000
_cell.angle_alpha   90.00
_cell.angle_beta   90.00
_cell.angle_gamma   90.00
#
_symmetry.space_group_name_H-M   'P 1'
#
loop_
_entity.id
_entity.type
_entity.pdbx_description
1 polymer ?
#
loop_
_entity_poly.entity_id
_entity_poly.type
_entity_poly.pdbx_seq_one_letter_code
_entity_poly.pdbx_strand_id
1 'polypeptide(L)'
;MIHIPANWTVTRSIVKAAMFAATVSLWAGEVTRLSIPPKDIVTLEMISGAKEGCGEARLDFRRLFPDGTSSPEVFRIPEGRLLLVTDVDWHYSSGAPGLVQILALIVENRTDQAKRHTSFESTIRLGSDGVGGTSEHLTTGFVISSSARICIELRNGPIGSPLRLSKVLLRGYLIDVE
;
A
#
# COMPACT_ATOMS: atom_id res chain seq x y z
N MET A 1 -26.83 -1.40 84.40
CA MET A 1 -25.80 -0.47 84.89
C MET A 1 -24.79 -0.28 83.77
N ILE A 2 -24.57 0.97 83.39
CA ILE A 2 -23.80 1.43 82.22
C ILE A 2 -22.29 1.22 82.45
N HIS A 3 -21.55 0.77 81.43
CA HIS A 3 -20.28 1.41 81.03
C HIS A 3 -19.76 0.93 79.66
N ILE A 4 -19.52 1.90 78.77
CA ILE A 4 -18.66 1.81 77.57
C ILE A 4 -17.43 2.70 77.90
N PRO A 5 -16.19 2.28 77.61
CA PRO A 5 -15.45 2.81 76.44
C PRO A 5 -14.66 1.71 75.71
N ALA A 6 -14.68 1.59 74.37
CA ALA A 6 -13.93 2.38 73.38
C ALA A 6 -12.40 2.28 73.50
N ASN A 7 -11.77 1.44 72.67
CA ASN A 7 -10.63 1.85 71.83
C ASN A 7 -10.31 0.83 70.72
N TRP A 8 -10.07 1.39 69.54
CA TRP A 8 -9.66 0.79 68.26
C TRP A 8 -8.19 0.30 68.36
N THR A 9 -7.61 -0.58 67.55
CA THR A 9 -7.67 -0.71 66.08
C THR A 9 -7.07 -2.06 65.63
N VAL A 10 -7.36 -2.40 64.39
CA VAL A 10 -7.33 -3.68 63.67
C VAL A 10 -5.93 -4.23 63.33
N THR A 11 -5.78 -5.56 63.33
CA THR A 11 -5.10 -6.30 62.23
C THR A 11 -5.64 -7.73 62.16
N ARG A 12 -6.57 -7.99 61.24
CA ARG A 12 -7.02 -9.34 60.89
C ARG A 12 -6.11 -9.88 59.79
N SER A 13 -5.33 -10.90 60.14
CA SER A 13 -4.67 -11.81 59.20
C SER A 13 -5.63 -12.95 58.90
N ILE A 14 -6.12 -13.07 57.66
CA ILE A 14 -6.65 -14.33 57.10
C ILE A 14 -6.31 -14.37 55.61
N VAL A 15 -5.51 -15.37 55.27
CA VAL A 15 -5.11 -15.80 53.92
C VAL A 15 -6.34 -16.18 53.10
N LYS A 16 -6.49 -15.62 51.90
CA LYS A 16 -7.35 -16.16 50.84
C LYS A 16 -6.53 -16.32 49.57
N ALA A 17 -6.50 -17.57 49.09
CA ALA A 17 -5.90 -17.97 47.84
C ALA A 17 -6.50 -17.18 46.67
N ALA A 18 -5.63 -16.53 45.89
CA ALA A 18 -5.97 -16.04 44.56
C ALA A 18 -5.22 -16.90 43.54
N MET A 19 -5.98 -17.65 42.75
CA MET A 19 -5.54 -18.20 41.47
C MET A 19 -4.96 -17.06 40.63
N PHE A 20 -3.66 -17.07 40.40
CA PHE A 20 -3.08 -16.31 39.30
C PHE A 20 -3.37 -17.08 38.02
N ALA A 21 -4.46 -16.72 37.35
CA ALA A 21 -4.50 -16.92 35.90
C ALA A 21 -3.37 -16.05 35.35
N ALA A 22 -2.28 -16.68 34.92
CA ALA A 22 -1.27 -16.01 34.13
C ALA A 22 -1.93 -15.64 32.80
N THR A 23 -2.46 -14.43 32.71
CA THR A 23 -2.76 -13.81 31.42
C THR A 23 -1.41 -13.69 30.73
N VAL A 24 -1.09 -14.65 29.87
CA VAL A 24 -0.04 -14.44 28.87
C VAL A 24 -0.60 -13.38 27.95
N SER A 25 -0.33 -12.11 28.28
CA SER A 25 -0.37 -11.04 27.30
C SER A 25 0.70 -11.43 26.29
N LEU A 26 0.29 -12.13 25.23
CA LEU A 26 1.05 -12.15 23.99
C LEU A 26 1.10 -10.69 23.56
N TRP A 27 2.18 -10.01 23.96
CA TRP A 27 2.72 -8.95 23.15
C TRP A 27 2.96 -9.60 21.80
N ALA A 28 2.01 -9.40 20.88
CA ALA A 28 2.27 -9.57 19.47
C ALA A 28 3.41 -8.59 19.20
N GLY A 29 4.65 -9.11 19.25
CA GLY A 29 5.83 -8.37 18.90
C GLY A 29 5.57 -7.76 17.54
N GLU A 30 5.59 -6.43 17.49
CA GLU A 30 5.51 -5.65 16.29
C GLU A 30 6.68 -6.06 15.40
N VAL A 31 6.44 -7.01 14.50
CA VAL A 31 7.39 -7.37 13.46
C VAL A 31 6.93 -6.70 12.19
N THR A 32 7.17 -5.39 12.12
CA THR A 32 7.34 -4.68 10.87
C THR A 32 8.66 -3.92 10.98
N ARG A 33 9.57 -4.12 10.02
CA ARG A 33 10.88 -3.42 9.95
C ARG A 33 10.76 -1.89 9.91
N LEU A 34 9.55 -1.39 9.73
CA LEU A 34 9.10 -0.02 9.81
C LEU A 34 7.82 -0.12 10.62
N SER A 35 7.72 0.51 11.79
CA SER A 35 6.56 0.50 12.70
C SER A 35 5.30 1.09 12.04
N ILE A 36 4.80 0.39 11.03
CA ILE A 36 3.68 0.75 10.17
C ILE A 36 2.50 -0.13 10.59
N PRO A 37 1.37 0.48 11.01
CA PRO A 37 0.19 -0.28 11.34
C PRO A 37 -0.30 -1.11 10.13
N PRO A 38 -0.73 -2.37 10.32
CA PRO A 38 -1.19 -3.22 9.21
C PRO A 38 -2.29 -2.60 8.34
N LYS A 39 -3.15 -1.76 8.91
CA LYS A 39 -4.21 -1.03 8.19
C LYS A 39 -3.67 -0.06 7.12
N ASP A 40 -2.45 0.42 7.34
CA ASP A 40 -1.79 1.43 6.51
C ASP A 40 -0.96 0.81 5.39
N ILE A 41 -0.69 -0.50 5.44
CA ILE A 41 -0.08 -1.22 4.33
C ILE A 41 -1.09 -1.29 3.16
N VAL A 42 -0.63 -0.91 1.98
CA VAL A 42 -1.43 -0.87 0.76
C VAL A 42 -0.73 -1.66 -0.34
N THR A 43 -1.49 -2.56 -0.94
CA THR A 43 -1.15 -3.21 -2.21
C THR A 43 -2.15 -2.76 -3.27
N LEU A 44 -1.65 -2.22 -4.38
CA LEU A 44 -2.46 -1.73 -5.49
C LEU A 44 -2.21 -2.58 -6.73
N GLU A 45 -3.27 -2.87 -7.46
CA GLU A 45 -3.22 -3.55 -8.75
C GLU A 45 -3.80 -2.65 -9.84
N MET A 46 -3.10 -2.59 -10.97
CA MET A 46 -3.58 -1.91 -12.16
C MET A 46 -4.88 -2.53 -12.68
N ILE A 47 -5.81 -1.66 -13.06
CA ILE A 47 -7.04 -1.99 -13.78
C ILE A 47 -7.13 -1.14 -15.05
N SER A 48 -7.94 -1.57 -16.01
CA SER A 48 -8.28 -0.83 -17.23
C SER A 48 -9.76 -0.49 -17.27
N GLY A 49 -10.14 0.53 -18.04
CA GLY A 49 -11.54 0.90 -18.24
C GLY A 49 -12.15 1.70 -17.09
N ALA A 50 -11.34 2.21 -16.16
CA ALA A 50 -11.82 3.04 -15.06
C ALA A 50 -12.43 4.34 -15.60
N LYS A 51 -13.54 4.83 -15.02
CA LYS A 51 -14.24 6.04 -15.53
C LYS A 51 -13.32 7.26 -15.60
N GLU A 52 -12.43 7.42 -14.62
CA GLU A 52 -11.44 8.50 -14.50
C GLU A 52 -10.00 7.97 -14.66
N GLY A 53 -9.80 6.85 -15.36
CA GLY A 53 -8.45 6.31 -15.55
C GLY A 53 -7.63 7.14 -16.53
N CYS A 54 -6.30 6.99 -16.47
CA CYS A 54 -5.35 7.69 -17.31
C CYS A 54 -5.22 7.05 -18.71
N GLY A 55 -5.03 7.89 -19.73
CA GLY A 55 -4.80 7.45 -21.11
C GLY A 55 -6.01 6.77 -21.76
N GLU A 56 -5.83 6.28 -22.99
CA GLU A 56 -6.92 5.73 -23.80
C GLU A 56 -7.55 4.47 -23.19
N ALA A 57 -6.75 3.60 -22.59
CA ALA A 57 -7.26 2.40 -21.91
C ALA A 57 -7.81 2.68 -20.51
N ARG A 58 -7.79 3.95 -20.08
CA ARG A 58 -8.27 4.40 -18.78
C ARG A 58 -7.71 3.56 -17.63
N LEU A 59 -6.38 3.52 -17.56
CA LEU A 59 -5.65 2.77 -16.54
C LEU A 59 -5.77 3.46 -15.19
N ASP A 60 -5.98 2.68 -14.13
CA ASP A 60 -6.01 3.16 -12.75
C ASP A 60 -5.63 2.01 -11.81
N PHE A 61 -5.79 2.20 -10.50
CA PHE A 61 -5.48 1.19 -9.50
C PHE A 61 -6.66 0.85 -8.62
N ARG A 62 -6.76 -0.40 -8.17
CA ARG A 62 -7.63 -0.82 -7.07
C ARG A 62 -6.80 -1.40 -5.94
N ARG A 63 -7.34 -1.37 -4.72
CA ARG A 63 -6.69 -1.99 -3.55
C ARG A 63 -6.91 -3.50 -3.56
N LEU A 64 -5.84 -4.26 -3.30
CA LEU A 64 -5.91 -5.67 -2.96
C LEU A 64 -5.92 -5.82 -1.44
N PHE A 65 -6.78 -6.71 -0.93
CA PHE A 65 -6.91 -7.00 0.49
C PHE A 65 -6.14 -8.28 0.88
N PRO A 66 -5.65 -8.39 2.13
CA PRO A 66 -4.89 -9.55 2.58
C PRO A 66 -5.65 -10.88 2.57
N ASP A 67 -6.98 -10.84 2.47
CA ASP A 67 -7.84 -12.02 2.35
C ASP A 67 -7.96 -12.54 0.90
N GLY A 68 -7.23 -11.92 -0.04
CA GLY A 68 -7.25 -12.28 -1.46
C GLY A 68 -8.35 -11.61 -2.27
N THR A 69 -9.20 -10.78 -1.64
CA THR A 69 -10.22 -10.00 -2.35
C THR A 69 -9.64 -8.67 -2.85
N SER A 70 -10.40 -7.97 -3.69
CA SER A 70 -10.03 -6.64 -4.21
C SER A 70 -11.16 -5.66 -4.03
N SER A 71 -10.84 -4.39 -3.80
CA SER A 71 -11.81 -3.31 -3.84
C SER A 71 -12.54 -3.29 -5.19
N PRO A 72 -13.88 -3.22 -5.21
CA PRO A 72 -14.63 -3.01 -6.45
C PRO A 72 -14.46 -1.59 -6.99
N GLU A 73 -14.04 -0.66 -6.13
CA GLU A 73 -13.82 0.74 -6.48
C GLU A 73 -12.36 1.03 -6.79
N VAL A 74 -12.16 2.06 -7.61
CA VAL A 74 -10.85 2.64 -7.86
C VAL A 74 -10.28 3.18 -6.56
N PHE A 75 -9.02 2.84 -6.28
CA PHE A 75 -8.33 3.33 -5.11
C PHE A 75 -8.06 4.83 -5.21
N ARG A 76 -8.39 5.53 -4.13
CA ARG A 76 -8.03 6.93 -3.91
C ARG A 76 -7.41 7.07 -2.54
N ILE A 77 -6.38 7.90 -2.47
CA ILE A 77 -5.68 8.19 -1.23
C ILE A 77 -6.62 9.01 -0.36
N PRO A 78 -6.89 8.60 0.89
CA PRO A 78 -7.78 9.34 1.78
C PRO A 78 -7.32 10.79 1.99
N GLU A 79 -8.27 11.70 2.16
CA GLU A 79 -7.95 13.09 2.52
C GLU A 79 -7.13 13.16 3.82
N GLY A 80 -6.20 14.11 3.90
CA GLY A 80 -5.26 14.23 5.02
C GLY A 80 -4.14 13.18 5.03
N ARG A 81 -4.03 12.33 4.00
CA ARG A 81 -3.00 11.28 3.91
C ARG A 81 -2.19 11.37 2.62
N LEU A 82 -1.01 10.77 2.66
CA LEU A 82 -0.15 10.50 1.51
C LEU A 82 0.01 8.98 1.36
N LEU A 83 0.24 8.53 0.13
CA LEU A 83 0.73 7.18 -0.14
C LEU A 83 2.23 7.25 -0.45
N LEU A 84 3.05 6.56 0.34
CA LEU A 84 4.44 6.29 0.01
C LEU A 84 4.54 4.94 -0.71
N VAL A 85 4.95 4.95 -1.97
CA VAL A 85 5.19 3.74 -2.76
C VAL A 85 6.64 3.31 -2.58
N THR A 86 6.86 2.06 -2.18
CA THR A 86 8.18 1.49 -1.91
C THR A 86 8.56 0.38 -2.85
N ASP A 87 7.59 -0.26 -3.50
CA ASP A 87 7.87 -1.36 -4.42
C ASP A 87 6.98 -1.27 -5.66
N VAL A 88 7.58 -1.61 -6.80
CA VAL A 88 6.90 -1.66 -8.09
C VAL A 88 7.21 -3.00 -8.75
N ASP A 89 6.17 -3.78 -8.99
CA ASP A 89 6.25 -4.99 -9.81
C ASP A 89 5.52 -4.74 -11.12
N TRP A 90 6.10 -5.16 -12.23
CA TRP A 90 5.37 -5.09 -13.49
C TRP A 90 5.78 -6.18 -14.47
N HIS A 91 4.84 -6.49 -15.35
CA HIS A 91 4.97 -7.56 -16.33
C HIS A 91 4.36 -7.15 -17.67
N TYR A 92 5.12 -7.41 -18.73
CA TYR A 92 4.76 -7.18 -20.11
C TYR A 92 4.65 -8.53 -20.82
N SER A 93 3.46 -8.83 -21.36
CA SER A 93 3.08 -10.18 -21.77
C SER A 93 3.25 -10.48 -23.26
N SER A 94 3.59 -9.49 -24.09
CA SER A 94 3.86 -9.72 -25.52
C SER A 94 4.56 -8.55 -26.19
N GLY A 95 5.55 -8.83 -27.03
CA GLY A 95 6.31 -7.83 -27.78
C GLY A 95 7.29 -8.46 -28.74
N ALA A 96 8.02 -7.63 -29.49
CA ALA A 96 9.11 -8.16 -30.32
C ALA A 96 10.27 -8.62 -29.42
N PRO A 97 10.91 -9.77 -29.70
CA PRO A 97 12.07 -10.21 -28.95
C PRO A 97 13.19 -9.16 -28.90
N GLY A 98 13.81 -8.99 -27.73
CA GLY A 98 14.89 -8.02 -27.54
C GLY A 98 14.47 -6.55 -27.47
N LEU A 99 13.18 -6.24 -27.65
CA LEU A 99 12.64 -4.89 -27.52
C LEU A 99 12.83 -4.37 -26.09
N VAL A 100 13.10 -3.08 -25.95
CA VAL A 100 13.22 -2.41 -24.66
C VAL A 100 11.89 -1.75 -24.33
N GLN A 101 11.32 -2.07 -23.17
CA GLN A 101 10.13 -1.42 -22.64
C GLN A 101 10.50 -0.58 -21.42
N ILE A 102 9.93 0.62 -21.34
CA ILE A 102 10.11 1.51 -20.19
C ILE A 102 8.75 1.78 -19.58
N LEU A 103 8.55 1.34 -18.34
CA LEU A 103 7.42 1.73 -17.51
C LEU A 103 7.73 3.07 -16.84
N ALA A 104 6.87 4.06 -17.01
CA ALA A 104 6.90 5.29 -16.24
C ALA A 104 5.64 5.40 -15.37
N LEU A 105 5.82 5.69 -14.09
CA LEU A 105 4.75 6.07 -13.18
C LEU A 105 4.76 7.57 -13.00
N ILE A 106 3.60 8.17 -13.28
CA ILE A 106 3.43 9.61 -13.33
C ILE A 106 2.46 10.01 -12.24
N VAL A 107 2.86 10.97 -11.41
CA VAL A 107 1.97 11.60 -10.45
C VAL A 107 1.30 12.78 -11.15
N GLU A 108 -0.02 12.73 -11.25
CA GLU A 108 -0.85 13.74 -11.93
C GLU A 108 -1.86 14.34 -10.96
N ASN A 109 -1.95 15.66 -10.93
CA ASN A 109 -2.96 16.36 -10.14
C ASN A 109 -4.37 16.10 -10.72
N ARG A 110 -5.33 15.77 -9.86
CA ARG A 110 -6.68 15.38 -10.29
C ARG A 110 -7.53 16.55 -10.80
N THR A 111 -7.27 17.76 -10.32
CA THR A 111 -8.01 18.98 -10.71
C THR A 111 -7.37 19.67 -11.91
N ASP A 112 -6.04 19.61 -12.04
CA ASP A 112 -5.26 20.26 -13.09
C ASP A 112 -4.28 19.26 -13.70
N GLN A 113 -4.73 18.52 -14.72
CA GLN A 113 -3.96 17.42 -15.34
C GLN A 113 -2.66 17.89 -16.03
N ALA A 114 -2.50 19.20 -16.29
CA ALA A 114 -1.25 19.76 -16.77
C ALA A 114 -0.13 19.70 -15.70
N LYS A 115 -0.51 19.66 -14.41
CA LYS A 115 0.43 19.47 -13.29
C LYS A 115 0.69 17.98 -13.08
N ARG A 116 1.70 17.49 -13.79
CA ARG A 116 2.17 16.10 -13.69
C ARG A 116 3.67 15.99 -13.81
N HIS A 117 4.25 14.98 -13.19
CA HIS A 117 5.67 14.65 -13.32
C HIS A 117 5.89 13.14 -13.20
N THR A 118 6.96 12.65 -13.81
CA THR A 118 7.38 11.25 -13.64
C THR A 118 8.03 11.10 -12.26
N SER A 119 7.56 10.13 -11.47
CA SER A 119 8.10 9.85 -10.13
C SER A 119 8.91 8.56 -10.09
N PHE A 120 8.72 7.66 -11.06
CA PHE A 120 9.46 6.42 -11.19
C PHE A 120 9.55 5.99 -12.65
N GLU A 121 10.71 5.46 -13.06
CA GLU A 121 10.92 4.81 -14.34
C GLU A 121 11.65 3.48 -14.15
N SER A 122 11.22 2.46 -14.89
CA SER A 122 11.81 1.12 -14.89
C SER A 122 11.96 0.63 -16.31
N THR A 123 13.07 -0.04 -16.61
CA THR A 123 13.38 -0.53 -17.95
C THR A 123 13.57 -2.04 -17.93
N ILE A 124 12.94 -2.73 -18.87
CA ILE A 124 13.19 -4.16 -19.16
C ILE A 124 13.55 -4.36 -20.62
N ARG A 125 14.30 -5.42 -20.90
CA ARG A 125 14.47 -5.98 -22.24
C ARG A 125 13.66 -7.25 -22.34
N LEU A 126 12.80 -7.37 -23.34
CA LEU A 126 11.97 -8.54 -23.56
C LEU A 126 12.82 -9.74 -24.01
N GLY A 127 12.47 -10.92 -23.52
CA GLY A 127 13.12 -12.18 -23.85
C GLY A 127 12.88 -12.63 -25.28
N SER A 128 13.38 -13.83 -25.61
CA SER A 128 13.21 -14.43 -26.95
C SER A 128 11.75 -14.75 -27.28
N ASP A 129 10.91 -14.89 -26.27
CA ASP A 129 9.45 -15.09 -26.33
C ASP A 129 8.67 -13.77 -26.38
N GLY A 130 9.35 -12.61 -26.33
CA GLY A 130 8.71 -11.30 -26.33
C GLY A 130 8.04 -10.93 -24.99
N VAL A 131 8.40 -11.62 -23.90
CA VAL A 131 7.84 -11.40 -22.56
C VAL A 131 8.93 -10.84 -21.65
N GLY A 132 8.54 -10.10 -20.61
CA GLY A 132 9.47 -9.62 -19.60
C GLY A 132 8.79 -9.01 -18.38
N GLY A 133 9.51 -8.92 -17.28
CA GLY A 133 9.03 -8.26 -16.08
C GLY A 133 10.16 -8.03 -15.08
N THR A 134 9.89 -7.20 -14.09
CA THR A 134 10.82 -6.92 -13.00
C THR A 134 10.06 -6.57 -11.73
N SER A 135 10.77 -6.66 -10.60
CA SER A 135 10.32 -6.23 -9.28
C SER A 135 11.41 -5.30 -8.74
N GLU A 136 11.05 -4.06 -8.48
CA GLU A 136 11.97 -3.05 -7.98
C GLU A 136 11.59 -2.61 -6.57
N HIS A 137 12.57 -2.72 -5.67
CA HIS A 137 12.49 -2.27 -4.29
C HIS A 137 13.17 -0.90 -4.18
N LEU A 138 12.41 0.13 -3.86
CA LEU A 138 12.88 1.51 -3.77
C LEU A 138 13.47 1.76 -2.38
N THR A 139 14.67 2.35 -2.33
CA THR A 139 15.32 2.68 -1.05
C THR A 139 14.56 3.76 -0.28
N THR A 140 14.05 4.78 -0.98
CA THR A 140 13.31 5.90 -0.37
C THR A 140 11.85 5.97 -0.80
N GLY A 141 11.50 5.34 -1.91
CA GLY A 141 10.17 5.44 -2.51
C GLY A 141 9.86 6.82 -3.11
N PHE A 142 8.59 7.02 -3.46
CA PHE A 142 8.02 8.31 -3.84
C PHE A 142 6.62 8.48 -3.26
N VAL A 143 6.19 9.73 -3.05
CA VAL A 143 4.93 10.06 -2.38
C VAL A 143 3.88 10.58 -3.35
N ILE A 144 2.63 10.21 -3.10
CA ILE A 144 1.46 10.74 -3.81
C ILE A 144 0.49 11.33 -2.78
N SER A 145 -0.04 12.52 -3.05
CA SER A 145 -1.06 13.15 -2.22
C SER A 145 -2.48 12.70 -2.57
N SER A 146 -3.42 12.93 -1.66
CA SER A 146 -4.87 12.76 -1.90
C SER A 146 -5.42 13.60 -3.07
N SER A 147 -4.76 14.71 -3.41
CA SER A 147 -5.09 15.58 -4.56
C SER A 147 -4.55 15.08 -5.90
N ALA A 148 -3.77 13.98 -5.90
CA ALA A 148 -3.15 13.41 -7.07
C ALA A 148 -3.62 11.97 -7.35
N ARG A 149 -3.26 11.47 -8.53
CA ARG A 149 -3.43 10.07 -8.94
C ARG A 149 -2.16 9.57 -9.61
N ILE A 150 -2.04 8.24 -9.69
CA ILE A 150 -0.94 7.57 -10.37
C ILE A 150 -1.40 7.20 -11.77
N CYS A 151 -0.69 7.69 -12.78
CA CYS A 151 -0.88 7.33 -14.17
C CYS A 151 0.26 6.42 -14.64
N ILE A 152 -0.06 5.45 -15.49
CA ILE A 152 0.90 4.56 -16.12
C ILE A 152 1.15 5.04 -17.55
N GLU A 153 2.42 5.13 -17.92
CA GLU A 153 2.86 5.37 -19.29
C GLU A 153 3.89 4.31 -19.69
N LEU A 154 3.76 3.76 -20.89
CA LEU A 154 4.74 2.84 -21.46
C LEU A 154 5.43 3.52 -22.62
N ARG A 155 6.76 3.62 -22.54
CA ARG A 155 7.60 4.19 -23.60
C ARG A 155 8.33 3.06 -24.33
N ASN A 156 8.38 3.15 -25.66
CA ASN A 156 9.02 2.21 -26.60
C ASN A 156 8.31 0.84 -26.84
N GLY A 157 7.00 0.81 -27.06
CA GLY A 157 6.29 -0.28 -27.76
C GLY A 157 5.59 0.25 -29.02
N PRO A 158 5.12 -0.59 -29.97
CA PRO A 158 4.37 -0.06 -31.12
C PRO A 158 3.22 0.80 -30.61
N ILE A 159 3.00 1.97 -31.22
CA ILE A 159 1.83 2.83 -30.96
C ILE A 159 0.60 1.93 -31.09
N GLY A 160 -0.01 1.60 -29.96
CA GLY A 160 -0.97 0.52 -29.88
C GLY A 160 -1.29 0.18 -28.43
N SER A 161 -2.55 -0.19 -28.22
CA SER A 161 -3.23 -0.30 -26.94
C SER A 161 -2.36 -0.87 -25.79
N PRO A 162 -2.37 -0.29 -24.58
CA PRO A 162 -1.62 -0.75 -23.41
C PRO A 162 -2.03 -2.15 -22.89
N LEU A 163 -2.85 -2.89 -23.63
CA LEU A 163 -3.27 -4.27 -23.38
C LEU A 163 -2.13 -5.30 -23.26
N ARG A 164 -0.90 -4.93 -23.65
CA ARG A 164 0.29 -5.79 -23.52
C ARG A 164 0.96 -5.66 -22.15
N LEU A 165 0.65 -4.60 -21.42
CA LEU A 165 0.96 -4.51 -20.00
C LEU A 165 -0.05 -5.39 -19.26
N SER A 166 0.37 -6.57 -18.83
CA SER A 166 -0.54 -7.49 -18.16
C SER A 166 -0.73 -7.16 -16.69
N LYS A 167 0.30 -6.61 -16.04
CA LYS A 167 0.27 -6.37 -14.60
C LYS A 167 1.18 -5.21 -14.21
N VAL A 168 0.67 -4.37 -13.31
CA VAL A 168 1.48 -3.48 -12.46
C VAL A 168 0.94 -3.63 -11.04
N LEU A 169 1.83 -3.93 -10.09
CA LEU A 169 1.55 -3.89 -8.67
C LEU A 169 2.38 -2.79 -8.03
N LEU A 170 1.73 -2.03 -7.15
CA LEU A 170 2.41 -1.07 -6.28
C LEU A 170 2.24 -1.53 -4.84
N ARG A 171 3.31 -1.49 -4.07
CA ARG A 171 3.27 -1.75 -2.62
C ARG A 171 3.84 -0.56 -1.89
N GLY A 172 3.26 -0.28 -0.74
CA GLY A 172 3.57 0.91 0.02
C GLY A 172 2.69 1.05 1.24
N TYR A 173 2.64 2.25 1.79
CA TYR A 173 1.85 2.53 2.97
C TYR A 173 1.35 3.98 3.03
N LEU A 174 0.23 4.16 3.74
CA LEU A 174 -0.35 5.46 3.99
C LEU A 174 0.34 6.13 5.18
N ILE A 175 0.60 7.42 5.05
CA ILE A 175 1.15 8.28 6.10
C ILE A 175 0.24 9.50 6.28
N ASP A 176 0.16 10.03 7.49
CA ASP A 176 -0.65 11.20 7.80
C ASP A 176 0.12 12.48 7.43
N VAL A 177 -0.60 13.50 6.95
CA VAL A 177 -0.05 14.84 6.75
C VAL A 177 -0.22 15.61 8.05
N GLU A 178 0.90 16.01 8.66
CA GLU A 178 0.92 16.90 9.82
C GLU A 178 0.44 18.32 9.49
#